data_AF-A0A4Q3UFY2-F1
#
_entry.id   AF-A0A4Q3UFY2-F1
#
_cell.length_a   1.000
_cell.length_b   1.000
_cell.length_c   1.000
_cell.angle_alpha   90.00
_cell.angle_beta   90.00
_cell.angle_gamma   90.00
#
_symmetry.space_group_name_H-M   'P 1'
#
loop_
_entity.id
_entity.type
_entity.pdbx_description
1 polymer ?
#
loop_
_entity_poly.entity_id
_entity_poly.type
_entity_poly.pdbx_seq_one_letter_code
_entity_poly.pdbx_strand_id
1 'polypeptide(L)'
;MRRLNLPLGLSVIAFTLTATAVARPDLNSFVNRKVTDTKSLVNQINSDPVVADRYQRHFGMTRQEVVAYVSNLHRGALPETGTYTIYSVPDAGYVKMHTAKLKKGEPMFLDPSNRPILIAKCGNPVVMGPSDVRKGNPMAFTPTGDSSTREFTEVVPREASPEGEATLVAMIPPVPEVVPTTIVPVTPVPAAPMTMVPVTATGGGFNGLPFLGALPLLLPFIGGGDGNGGGTQAVPEPATMVALGLGAVALIRRRRA
;
A
#
# COMPACT_ATOMS: atom_id res chain seq x y z
N MET A 1 58.44 6.81 44.79
CA MET A 1 57.11 7.47 44.66
C MET A 1 56.80 7.63 43.17
N ARG A 2 55.99 6.74 42.59
CA ARG A 2 55.60 6.79 41.16
C ARG A 2 54.19 7.37 41.05
N ARG A 3 54.03 8.49 40.34
CA ARG A 3 52.72 9.06 40.01
C ARG A 3 52.23 8.43 38.69
N LEU A 4 51.09 7.75 38.75
CA LEU A 4 50.38 7.17 37.61
C LEU A 4 49.36 8.21 37.13
N ASN A 5 49.62 8.85 35.98
CA ASN A 5 48.64 9.73 35.32
C ASN A 5 47.90 8.90 34.27
N LEU A 6 46.61 8.63 34.51
CA LEU A 6 45.71 7.94 33.60
C LEU A 6 44.85 9.00 32.86
N PRO A 7 45.03 9.24 31.56
CA PRO A 7 44.12 10.12 30.83
C PRO A 7 42.83 9.37 30.49
N LEU A 8 41.74 9.80 31.12
CA LEU A 8 40.37 9.35 30.88
C LEU A 8 39.89 9.93 29.54
N GLY A 9 40.02 9.16 28.46
CA GLY A 9 39.54 9.54 27.13
C GLY A 9 38.03 9.31 26.99
N LEU A 10 37.25 10.38 27.10
CA LEU A 10 35.80 10.39 26.93
C LEU A 10 35.45 10.28 25.43
N SER A 11 35.12 9.07 24.95
CA SER A 11 34.69 8.85 23.57
C SER A 11 33.17 8.99 23.45
N VAL A 12 32.70 10.14 22.97
CA VAL A 12 31.26 10.41 22.71
C VAL A 12 30.90 9.84 21.34
N ILE A 13 30.26 8.66 21.33
CA ILE A 13 29.71 8.06 20.11
C ILE A 13 28.31 8.67 19.89
N ALA A 14 28.23 9.67 19.01
CA ALA A 14 26.96 10.23 18.56
C ALA A 14 26.28 9.26 17.57
N PHE A 15 25.33 8.46 18.05
CA PHE A 15 24.44 7.67 17.20
C PHE A 15 23.37 8.59 16.60
N THR A 16 23.56 9.04 15.37
CA THR A 16 22.51 9.72 14.60
C THR A 16 21.50 8.69 14.11
N LEU A 17 20.35 8.61 14.78
CA LEU A 17 19.19 7.82 14.35
C LEU A 17 18.51 8.52 13.16
N THR A 18 18.80 8.09 11.94
CA THR A 18 18.04 8.49 10.75
C THR A 18 16.72 7.73 10.71
N ALA A 19 15.62 8.40 11.08
CA ALA A 19 14.28 7.87 10.92
C ALA A 19 13.89 7.90 9.43
N THR A 20 14.03 6.79 8.73
CA THR A 20 13.50 6.64 7.37
C THR A 20 11.99 6.44 7.43
N ALA A 21 11.22 7.48 7.07
CA ALA A 21 9.79 7.36 6.86
C ALA A 21 9.54 6.53 5.58
N VAL A 22 9.24 5.24 5.74
CA VAL A 22 8.86 4.36 4.62
C VAL A 22 7.42 4.66 4.24
N ALA A 23 7.20 5.10 3.00
CA ALA A 23 5.87 5.40 2.47
C ALA A 23 4.96 4.16 2.49
N ARG A 24 3.67 4.38 2.81
CA ARG A 24 2.66 3.30 2.87
C ARG A 24 2.41 2.69 1.49
N PRO A 25 2.19 1.37 1.40
CA PRO A 25 2.11 0.65 0.12
C PRO A 25 0.91 1.01 -0.76
N ASP A 26 -0.20 1.50 -0.18
CA ASP A 26 -1.35 2.08 -0.88
C ASP A 26 -2.24 2.85 0.12
N LEU A 27 -3.09 3.75 -0.38
CA LEU A 27 -4.16 4.35 0.41
C LEU A 27 -5.13 3.27 0.92
N ASN A 28 -5.66 3.47 2.13
CA ASN A 28 -6.61 2.57 2.80
C ASN A 28 -6.11 1.14 3.07
N SER A 29 -4.79 0.95 3.20
CA SER A 29 -4.15 -0.35 3.47
C SER A 29 -4.19 -0.75 4.94
N PHE A 30 -4.34 -2.05 5.20
CA PHE A 30 -4.23 -2.61 6.56
C PHE A 30 -2.78 -2.53 7.07
N VAL A 31 -1.81 -2.73 6.17
CA VAL A 31 -0.37 -2.70 6.50
C VAL A 31 0.27 -1.34 6.21
N ASN A 32 1.33 -1.01 6.94
CA ASN A 32 2.03 0.26 6.76
C ASN A 32 3.23 0.15 5.81
N ARG A 33 3.70 -1.06 5.49
CA ARG A 33 4.79 -1.31 4.53
C ARG A 33 4.40 -2.44 3.58
N LYS A 34 4.98 -2.44 2.38
CA LYS A 34 4.76 -3.51 1.40
C LYS A 34 5.12 -4.87 2.01
N VAL A 35 4.27 -5.85 1.75
CA VAL A 35 4.44 -7.23 2.23
C VAL A 35 4.74 -8.11 1.02
N THR A 36 5.81 -8.89 1.10
CA THR A 36 6.23 -9.79 0.00
C THR A 36 5.94 -11.26 0.29
N ASP A 37 5.70 -11.61 1.55
CA ASP A 37 5.67 -12.97 2.07
C ASP A 37 5.00 -12.98 3.46
N THR A 38 4.60 -14.16 3.93
CA THR A 38 3.87 -14.29 5.21
C THR A 38 4.72 -13.85 6.40
N LYS A 39 6.04 -14.08 6.37
CA LYS A 39 6.94 -13.68 7.46
C LYS A 39 7.02 -12.16 7.58
N SER A 40 7.12 -11.43 6.46
CA SER A 40 7.08 -9.96 6.49
C SER A 40 5.73 -9.42 6.99
N LEU A 41 4.61 -10.09 6.71
CA LEU A 41 3.30 -9.72 7.25
C LEU A 41 3.24 -9.90 8.76
N VAL A 42 3.61 -11.08 9.24
CA VAL A 42 3.65 -11.41 10.68
C VAL A 42 4.57 -10.46 11.42
N ASN A 43 5.74 -10.15 10.86
CA ASN A 43 6.67 -9.19 11.45
C ASN A 43 6.05 -7.80 11.60
N GLN A 44 5.26 -7.34 10.63
CA GLN A 44 4.56 -6.06 10.76
C GLN A 44 3.49 -6.11 11.85
N ILE A 45 2.69 -7.17 11.91
CA ILE A 45 1.70 -7.35 12.98
C ILE A 45 2.36 -7.37 14.37
N ASN A 46 3.57 -7.94 14.48
CA ASN A 46 4.34 -7.99 15.73
C ASN A 46 5.11 -6.72 16.09
N SER A 47 5.52 -5.91 15.11
CA SER A 47 6.31 -4.69 15.36
C SER A 47 5.48 -3.42 15.39
N ASP A 48 4.33 -3.40 14.71
CA ASP A 48 3.50 -2.21 14.53
C ASP A 48 2.15 -2.37 15.25
N PRO A 49 1.92 -1.65 16.37
CA PRO A 49 0.68 -1.76 17.13
C PRO A 49 -0.55 -1.28 16.36
N VAL A 50 -0.40 -0.35 15.41
CA VAL A 50 -1.51 0.17 14.62
C VAL A 50 -1.96 -0.88 13.59
N VAL A 51 -1.00 -1.59 12.98
CA VAL A 51 -1.33 -2.71 12.07
C VAL A 51 -1.99 -3.85 12.83
N ALA A 52 -1.48 -4.19 14.02
CA ALA A 52 -2.09 -5.20 14.88
C ALA A 52 -3.55 -4.86 15.21
N ASP A 53 -3.81 -3.65 15.71
CA ASP A 53 -5.15 -3.18 16.07
C ASP A 53 -6.16 -3.32 14.91
N ARG A 54 -5.77 -2.93 13.70
CA ARG A 54 -6.64 -3.05 12.51
C ARG A 54 -7.07 -4.49 12.27
N TYR A 55 -6.14 -5.44 12.33
CA TYR A 55 -6.47 -6.85 12.13
C TYR A 55 -7.26 -7.44 13.30
N GLN A 56 -6.93 -7.06 14.54
CA GLN A 56 -7.66 -7.50 15.73
C GLN A 56 -9.13 -7.08 15.68
N ARG A 57 -9.38 -5.80 15.34
CA ARG A 57 -10.73 -5.26 15.15
C ARG A 57 -11.49 -5.92 14.01
N HIS A 58 -10.82 -6.15 12.88
CA HIS A 58 -11.47 -6.76 11.71
C HIS A 58 -11.84 -8.24 11.95
N PHE A 59 -10.91 -9.02 12.51
CA PHE A 59 -11.13 -10.45 12.72
C PHE A 59 -11.77 -10.80 14.08
N GLY A 60 -11.91 -9.83 14.98
CA GLY A 60 -12.40 -10.06 16.34
C GLY A 60 -11.47 -10.99 17.13
N MET A 61 -10.15 -10.80 17.00
CA MET A 61 -9.12 -11.68 17.58
C MET A 61 -8.16 -10.88 18.48
N THR A 62 -7.51 -11.57 19.41
CA THR A 62 -6.30 -11.08 20.08
C THR A 62 -5.13 -11.03 19.10
N ARG A 63 -4.10 -10.26 19.43
CA ARG A 63 -2.90 -10.14 18.58
C ARG A 63 -2.25 -11.50 18.32
N GLN A 64 -2.13 -12.34 19.36
CA GLN A 64 -1.53 -13.67 19.24
C GLN A 64 -2.35 -14.57 18.30
N GLU A 65 -3.68 -14.53 18.41
CA GLU A 65 -4.58 -15.27 17.50
C GLU A 65 -4.47 -14.78 16.06
N VAL A 66 -4.41 -13.46 15.84
CA VAL A 66 -4.17 -12.90 14.49
C VAL A 66 -2.84 -13.40 13.94
N VAL A 67 -1.77 -13.36 14.73
CA VAL A 67 -0.44 -13.85 14.31
C VAL A 67 -0.50 -15.32 13.96
N ALA A 68 -1.12 -16.16 14.80
CA ALA A 68 -1.28 -17.58 14.53
C ALA A 68 -2.11 -17.83 13.25
N TYR A 69 -3.22 -17.11 13.09
CA TYR A 69 -4.07 -17.21 11.91
C TYR A 69 -3.32 -16.83 10.63
N VAL A 70 -2.67 -15.67 10.63
CA VAL A 70 -1.92 -15.15 9.48
C VAL A 70 -0.70 -16.01 9.16
N SER A 71 -0.06 -16.62 10.16
CA SER A 71 1.10 -17.49 9.97
C SER A 71 0.80 -18.76 9.17
N ASN A 72 -0.46 -19.22 9.18
CA ASN A 72 -0.93 -20.35 8.38
C ASN A 72 -1.26 -19.98 6.93
N LEU A 73 -1.21 -18.69 6.57
CA LEU A 73 -1.44 -18.25 5.20
C LEU A 73 -0.19 -18.44 4.37
N HIS A 74 -0.37 -18.82 3.12
CA HIS A 74 0.70 -18.86 2.13
C HIS A 74 0.42 -17.86 1.01
N ARG A 75 1.49 -17.39 0.36
CA ARG A 75 1.34 -16.53 -0.81
C ARG A 75 0.94 -17.37 -2.02
N GLY A 76 0.03 -16.84 -2.82
CA GLY A 76 -0.47 -17.50 -4.02
C GLY A 76 -1.06 -16.51 -5.00
N ALA A 77 -1.63 -17.04 -6.09
CA ALA A 77 -2.33 -16.26 -7.09
C ALA A 77 -3.84 -16.50 -6.95
N LEU A 78 -4.64 -15.48 -7.21
CA LEU A 78 -6.10 -15.60 -7.22
C LEU A 78 -6.52 -16.60 -8.31
N PRO A 79 -7.32 -17.64 -8.00
CA PRO A 79 -7.59 -18.73 -8.94
C PRO A 79 -8.47 -18.28 -10.11
N GLU A 80 -9.39 -17.34 -9.86
CA GLU A 80 -10.41 -16.91 -10.81
C GLU A 80 -10.66 -15.40 -10.72
N THR A 81 -11.16 -14.82 -11.81
CA THR A 81 -11.60 -13.42 -11.82
C THR A 81 -12.99 -13.35 -11.20
N GLY A 82 -13.19 -12.43 -10.26
CA GLY A 82 -14.46 -12.34 -9.54
C GLY A 82 -14.66 -10.99 -8.86
N THR A 83 -15.84 -10.83 -8.30
CA THR A 83 -16.20 -9.67 -7.49
C THR A 83 -16.01 -10.03 -6.02
N TYR A 84 -15.12 -9.30 -5.34
CA TYR A 84 -14.75 -9.57 -3.94
C TYR A 84 -15.12 -8.39 -3.07
N THR A 85 -15.57 -8.70 -1.86
CA THR A 85 -15.69 -7.72 -0.78
C THR A 85 -14.29 -7.47 -0.22
N ILE A 86 -13.85 -6.22 -0.24
CA ILE A 86 -12.54 -5.79 0.27
C ILE A 86 -12.76 -4.90 1.49
N TYR A 87 -12.06 -5.22 2.57
CA TYR A 87 -12.02 -4.41 3.77
C TYR A 87 -10.79 -3.52 3.73
N SER A 88 -10.98 -2.25 4.02
CA SER A 88 -9.96 -1.19 3.92
C SER A 88 -10.01 -0.28 5.14
N VAL A 89 -8.92 0.40 5.46
CA VAL A 89 -8.85 1.31 6.62
C VAL A 89 -8.46 2.71 6.14
N PRO A 90 -9.43 3.61 5.90
CA PRO A 90 -9.13 5.00 5.55
C PRO A 90 -8.37 5.73 6.64
N ASP A 91 -7.91 6.95 6.35
CA ASP A 91 -7.15 7.77 7.31
C ASP A 91 -7.91 8.04 8.62
N ALA A 92 -9.24 8.03 8.56
CA ALA A 92 -10.12 8.12 9.73
C ALA A 92 -10.09 6.88 10.66
N GLY A 93 -9.42 5.78 10.28
CA GLY A 93 -9.13 4.64 11.15
C GLY A 93 -10.24 3.59 11.31
N TYR A 94 -11.43 3.83 10.80
CA TYR A 94 -12.53 2.85 10.77
C TYR A 94 -12.36 1.82 9.65
N VAL A 95 -12.91 0.62 9.82
CA VAL A 95 -12.90 -0.41 8.77
C VAL A 95 -14.05 -0.13 7.80
N LYS A 96 -13.72 0.13 6.53
CA LYS A 96 -14.68 0.34 5.45
C LYS A 96 -14.71 -0.88 4.53
N MET A 97 -15.91 -1.40 4.29
CA MET A 97 -16.18 -2.42 3.30
C MET A 97 -16.52 -1.79 1.94
N HIS A 98 -15.99 -2.34 0.86
CA HIS A 98 -16.43 -2.05 -0.50
C HIS A 98 -16.27 -3.28 -1.38
N THR A 99 -16.85 -3.26 -2.55
CA THR A 99 -16.79 -4.37 -3.50
C THR A 99 -15.96 -3.97 -4.70
N ALA A 100 -15.04 -4.84 -5.14
CA ALA A 100 -14.23 -4.61 -6.32
C ALA A 100 -14.01 -5.89 -7.12
N LYS A 101 -13.79 -5.74 -8.43
CA LYS A 101 -13.47 -6.85 -9.31
C LYS A 101 -11.97 -7.14 -9.27
N LEU A 102 -11.59 -8.32 -8.78
CA LEU A 102 -10.21 -8.80 -8.81
C LEU A 102 -10.02 -9.76 -9.98
N LYS A 103 -8.85 -9.70 -10.61
CA LYS A 103 -8.51 -10.53 -11.77
C LYS A 103 -7.83 -11.82 -11.33
N LYS A 104 -8.07 -12.90 -12.06
CA LYS A 104 -7.27 -14.13 -11.96
C LYS A 104 -5.78 -13.78 -12.03
N GLY A 105 -4.99 -14.39 -11.17
CA GLY A 105 -3.55 -14.14 -11.10
C GLY A 105 -3.13 -13.06 -10.10
N GLU A 106 -4.06 -12.27 -9.56
CA GLU A 106 -3.74 -11.24 -8.56
C GLU A 106 -3.02 -11.88 -7.34
N PRO A 107 -1.91 -11.30 -6.84
CA PRO A 107 -1.18 -11.89 -5.72
C PRO A 107 -1.96 -11.76 -4.42
N MET A 108 -2.20 -12.90 -3.75
CA MET A 108 -3.01 -13.02 -2.54
C MET A 108 -2.25 -13.80 -1.46
N PHE A 109 -2.71 -13.66 -0.21
CA PHE A 109 -2.47 -14.62 0.85
C PHE A 109 -3.68 -15.55 0.95
N LEU A 110 -3.42 -16.85 0.76
CA LEU A 110 -4.41 -17.91 0.74
C LEU A 110 -4.33 -18.73 2.03
N ASP A 111 -5.46 -19.29 2.46
CA ASP A 111 -5.47 -20.29 3.52
C ASP A 111 -4.99 -21.66 3.01
N PRO A 112 -4.77 -22.66 3.90
CA PRO A 112 -4.36 -24.01 3.47
C PRO A 112 -5.32 -24.71 2.50
N SER A 113 -6.57 -24.24 2.41
CA SER A 113 -7.58 -24.70 1.46
C SER A 113 -7.59 -23.88 0.16
N ASN A 114 -6.57 -23.06 -0.09
CA ASN A 114 -6.42 -22.14 -1.23
C ASN A 114 -7.51 -21.06 -1.35
N ARG A 115 -8.22 -20.73 -0.27
CA ARG A 115 -9.19 -19.63 -0.28
C ARG A 115 -8.49 -18.30 -0.10
N PRO A 116 -8.84 -17.26 -0.88
CA PRO A 116 -8.24 -15.95 -0.73
C PRO A 116 -8.65 -15.29 0.59
N ILE A 117 -7.67 -14.88 1.39
CA ILE A 117 -7.90 -14.23 2.69
C ILE A 117 -7.48 -12.76 2.66
N LEU A 118 -6.28 -12.45 2.13
CA LEU A 118 -5.75 -11.07 2.06
C LEU A 118 -5.18 -10.76 0.67
N ILE A 119 -5.25 -9.50 0.26
CA ILE A 119 -4.56 -8.99 -0.94
C ILE A 119 -3.09 -8.74 -0.62
N ALA A 120 -2.15 -9.33 -1.36
CA ALA A 120 -0.74 -9.28 -0.98
C ALA A 120 -0.14 -7.86 -1.07
N LYS A 121 -0.64 -7.02 -1.99
CA LYS A 121 -0.14 -5.65 -2.19
C LYS A 121 -0.33 -4.75 -0.96
N CYS A 122 -1.49 -4.85 -0.30
CA CYS A 122 -1.94 -3.92 0.73
C CYS A 122 -2.38 -4.57 2.05
N GLY A 123 -2.34 -5.91 2.13
CA GLY A 123 -2.75 -6.67 3.32
C GLY A 123 -4.24 -6.64 3.60
N ASN A 124 -5.05 -6.12 2.69
CA ASN A 124 -6.48 -5.92 2.91
C ASN A 124 -7.23 -7.26 2.92
N PRO A 125 -8.04 -7.53 3.95
CA PRO A 125 -8.87 -8.73 3.98
C PRO A 125 -9.92 -8.74 2.87
N VAL A 126 -10.20 -9.93 2.35
CA VAL A 126 -11.36 -10.19 1.48
C VAL A 126 -12.41 -11.10 2.14
N VAL A 127 -12.19 -11.40 3.41
CA VAL A 127 -13.10 -12.20 4.26
C VAL A 127 -13.22 -11.53 5.62
N MET A 128 -14.30 -11.82 6.33
CA MET A 128 -14.58 -11.28 7.66
C MET A 128 -13.84 -12.01 8.79
N GLY A 129 -13.15 -13.12 8.48
CA GLY A 129 -12.41 -13.95 9.44
C GLY A 129 -13.10 -15.26 9.79
N PRO A 130 -12.45 -16.12 10.60
CA PRO A 130 -13.01 -17.38 11.07
C PRO A 130 -14.32 -17.20 11.85
N SER A 131 -15.34 -17.96 11.45
CA SER A 131 -16.72 -17.88 11.98
C SER A 131 -16.81 -18.18 13.47
N ASP A 132 -15.97 -19.09 13.98
CA ASP A 132 -16.08 -19.62 15.35
C ASP A 132 -15.66 -18.60 16.40
N VAL A 133 -14.69 -17.75 16.08
CA VAL A 133 -14.20 -16.69 16.98
C VAL A 133 -15.26 -15.58 17.15
N ARG A 134 -16.04 -15.31 16.10
CA ARG A 134 -17.07 -14.26 16.12
C ARG A 134 -18.28 -14.60 17.00
N LYS A 135 -18.55 -15.89 17.26
CA LYS A 135 -19.65 -16.31 18.14
C LYS A 135 -19.37 -16.01 19.62
N GLY A 136 -18.11 -15.83 20.00
CA GLY A 136 -17.68 -15.62 21.39
C GLY A 136 -17.14 -14.22 21.71
N ASN A 137 -16.92 -13.36 20.71
CA ASN A 137 -16.29 -12.05 20.94
C ASN A 137 -17.25 -10.87 20.66
N PRO A 138 -17.63 -10.07 21.68
CA PRO A 138 -18.48 -8.89 21.51
C PRO A 138 -17.79 -7.75 20.74
N MET A 139 -16.48 -7.81 20.50
CA MET A 139 -15.76 -6.84 19.66
C MET A 139 -15.82 -7.15 18.16
N ALA A 140 -16.33 -8.32 17.77
CA ALA A 140 -16.55 -8.62 16.35
C ALA A 140 -17.69 -7.71 15.87
N PHE A 141 -17.37 -6.73 15.02
CA PHE A 141 -18.33 -5.77 14.47
C PHE A 141 -19.66 -6.45 14.09
N THR A 142 -20.71 -6.08 14.80
CA THR A 142 -22.07 -6.06 14.25
C THR A 142 -22.01 -5.05 13.09
N PRO A 143 -22.41 -5.42 11.88
CA PRO A 143 -22.47 -4.46 10.78
C PRO A 143 -23.55 -3.41 11.11
N THR A 144 -23.15 -2.30 11.71
CA THR A 144 -24.01 -1.12 11.85
C THR A 144 -23.91 -0.36 10.54
N GLY A 145 -24.82 -0.64 9.62
CA GLY A 145 -24.94 0.06 8.35
C GLY A 145 -25.79 -0.72 7.35
N ASP A 146 -27.10 -0.52 7.46
CA ASP A 146 -28.16 -0.82 6.48
C ASP A 146 -27.76 -1.77 5.34
N SER A 147 -27.76 -3.06 5.64
CA SER A 147 -28.30 -3.99 4.66
C SER A 147 -29.80 -3.79 4.69
N SER A 148 -30.30 -2.82 3.90
CA SER A 148 -31.66 -2.94 3.41
C SER A 148 -31.68 -4.22 2.60
N THR A 149 -32.03 -5.30 3.28
CA THR A 149 -32.58 -6.50 2.68
C THR A 149 -33.72 -5.97 1.83
N ARG A 150 -33.48 -5.79 0.53
CA ARG A 150 -34.56 -5.88 -0.43
C ARG A 150 -35.03 -7.32 -0.29
N GLU A 151 -36.02 -7.48 0.58
CA GLU A 151 -36.89 -8.63 0.61
C GLU A 151 -37.33 -8.81 -0.84
N PHE A 152 -36.79 -9.84 -1.47
CA PHE A 152 -37.34 -10.31 -2.73
C PHE A 152 -38.74 -10.79 -2.35
N THR A 153 -39.73 -9.92 -2.54
CA THR A 153 -41.12 -10.36 -2.61
C THR A 153 -41.17 -11.37 -3.74
N GLU A 154 -41.25 -12.63 -3.37
CA GLU A 154 -41.62 -13.72 -4.26
C GLU A 154 -42.94 -13.31 -4.91
N VAL A 155 -42.87 -12.93 -6.19
CA VAL A 155 -44.06 -12.65 -6.99
C VAL A 155 -44.75 -14.00 -7.20
N VAL A 156 -45.58 -14.38 -6.24
CA VAL A 156 -46.59 -15.41 -6.44
C VAL A 156 -47.45 -14.92 -7.60
N PRO A 157 -47.59 -15.68 -8.70
CA PRO A 157 -48.51 -15.35 -9.77
C PRO A 157 -49.93 -15.39 -9.19
N ARG A 158 -50.49 -14.21 -8.86
CA ARG A 158 -51.87 -14.09 -8.43
C ARG A 158 -52.74 -14.22 -9.68
N GLU A 159 -53.38 -15.37 -9.81
CA GLU A 159 -54.44 -15.61 -10.76
C GLU A 159 -55.48 -14.48 -10.70
N ALA A 160 -55.91 -14.05 -11.88
CA ALA A 160 -56.86 -12.99 -12.08
C ALA A 160 -58.21 -13.31 -11.40
N SER A 161 -58.70 -12.38 -10.60
CA SER A 161 -60.13 -12.27 -10.29
C SER A 161 -60.49 -10.78 -10.26
N PRO A 162 -61.52 -10.35 -11.00
CA PRO A 162 -61.85 -8.93 -11.13
C PRO A 162 -62.76 -8.44 -10.00
N GLU A 163 -62.95 -7.13 -9.99
CA GLU A 163 -63.97 -6.34 -9.30
C GLU A 163 -63.59 -5.75 -7.93
N GLY A 164 -63.74 -4.42 -7.85
CA GLY A 164 -63.62 -3.65 -6.62
C GLY A 164 -63.10 -2.24 -6.86
N GLU A 165 -63.94 -1.38 -7.42
CA GLU A 165 -63.73 0.06 -7.48
C GLU A 165 -63.51 0.66 -6.08
N ALA A 166 -62.45 1.45 -5.89
CA ALA A 166 -62.39 2.45 -4.82
C ALA A 166 -61.37 3.55 -5.17
N THR A 167 -61.93 4.63 -5.70
CA THR A 167 -61.44 6.01 -5.80
C THR A 167 -60.53 6.44 -4.65
N LEU A 168 -59.28 6.84 -4.95
CA LEU A 168 -58.54 7.84 -4.15
C LEU A 168 -57.67 8.73 -5.05
N VAL A 169 -58.19 9.95 -5.23
CA VAL A 169 -57.58 11.24 -5.58
C VAL A 169 -56.06 11.26 -5.76
N ALA A 170 -55.64 11.48 -7.01
CA ALA A 170 -54.27 11.81 -7.40
C ALA A 170 -53.99 13.31 -7.17
N MET A 171 -53.18 13.64 -6.16
CA MET A 171 -52.44 14.90 -6.11
C MET A 171 -51.01 14.63 -6.57
N ILE A 172 -50.77 14.83 -7.86
CA ILE A 172 -49.42 14.82 -8.45
C ILE A 172 -48.90 16.25 -8.42
N PRO A 173 -47.83 16.59 -7.68
CA PRO A 173 -47.14 17.86 -7.84
C PRO A 173 -46.44 17.89 -9.22
N PRO A 174 -46.43 19.03 -9.93
CA PRO A 174 -45.80 19.14 -11.24
C PRO A 174 -44.27 18.94 -11.12
N VAL A 175 -43.75 17.97 -11.87
CA VAL A 175 -42.31 17.72 -12.01
C VAL A 175 -41.74 18.79 -12.97
N PRO A 176 -40.68 19.53 -12.60
CA PRO A 176 -40.01 20.44 -13.53
C PRO A 176 -39.31 19.67 -14.65
N GLU A 177 -39.56 20.12 -15.89
CA GLU A 177 -39.01 19.60 -17.13
C GLU A 177 -37.49 19.85 -17.19
N VAL A 178 -36.69 18.79 -17.05
CA VAL A 178 -35.23 18.87 -17.18
C VAL A 178 -34.87 18.75 -18.66
N VAL A 179 -34.38 19.86 -19.20
CA VAL A 179 -33.91 20.06 -20.57
C VAL A 179 -32.87 19.00 -20.97
N PRO A 180 -32.97 18.35 -22.14
CA PRO A 180 -31.96 17.42 -22.61
C PRO A 180 -30.65 18.16 -22.91
N THR A 181 -29.59 17.83 -22.16
CA THR A 181 -28.24 18.31 -22.42
C THR A 181 -27.71 17.64 -23.68
N THR A 182 -27.46 18.45 -24.71
CA THR A 182 -26.79 18.04 -25.95
C THR A 182 -25.39 17.51 -25.63
N ILE A 183 -25.18 16.22 -25.91
CA ILE A 183 -23.88 15.56 -25.78
C ILE A 183 -23.02 16.02 -26.95
N VAL A 184 -22.03 16.87 -26.68
CA VAL A 184 -21.02 17.23 -27.68
C VAL A 184 -20.08 16.04 -27.87
N PRO A 185 -19.88 15.53 -29.10
CA PRO A 185 -18.94 14.44 -29.33
C PRO A 185 -17.51 14.92 -29.05
N VAL A 186 -16.84 14.24 -28.10
CA VAL A 186 -15.41 14.45 -27.84
C VAL A 186 -14.62 13.88 -29.00
N THR A 187 -13.94 14.77 -29.73
CA THR A 187 -13.00 14.43 -30.79
C THR A 187 -11.82 13.64 -30.20
N PRO A 188 -11.42 12.50 -30.78
CA PRO A 188 -10.25 11.77 -30.29
C PRO A 188 -8.98 12.58 -30.59
N VAL A 189 -8.22 12.87 -29.53
CA VAL A 189 -6.88 13.47 -29.63
C VAL A 189 -5.94 12.43 -30.27
N PRO A 190 -5.25 12.73 -31.37
CA PRO A 190 -4.30 11.83 -31.98
C PRO A 190 -3.12 11.55 -31.04
N ALA A 191 -2.82 10.27 -30.83
CA ALA A 191 -1.68 9.82 -30.04
C ALA A 191 -0.37 10.29 -30.69
N ALA A 192 0.46 11.02 -29.94
CA ALA A 192 1.79 11.38 -30.38
C ALA A 192 2.66 10.12 -30.54
N PRO A 193 3.51 10.02 -31.58
CA PRO A 193 4.40 8.89 -31.77
C PRO A 193 5.41 8.82 -30.61
N MET A 194 5.44 7.68 -29.92
CA MET A 194 6.44 7.40 -28.90
C MET A 194 7.80 7.18 -29.59
N THR A 195 8.72 8.13 -29.40
CA THR A 195 10.11 7.99 -29.82
C THR A 195 10.77 6.87 -29.00
N MET A 196 11.04 5.73 -29.64
CA MET A 196 11.79 4.64 -29.02
C MET A 196 13.23 5.11 -28.80
N VAL A 197 13.62 5.24 -27.53
CA VAL A 197 15.03 5.38 -27.16
C VAL A 197 15.64 3.98 -27.19
N PRO A 198 16.72 3.72 -27.94
CA PRO A 198 17.35 2.41 -27.95
C PRO A 198 17.94 2.11 -26.57
N VAL A 199 17.46 1.03 -25.95
CA VAL A 199 18.07 0.43 -24.76
C VAL A 199 19.39 -0.20 -25.19
N THR A 200 20.50 0.43 -24.81
CA THR A 200 21.84 -0.15 -24.91
C THR A 200 21.91 -1.35 -23.97
N ALA A 201 21.75 -2.54 -24.55
CA ALA A 201 22.01 -3.81 -23.91
C ALA A 201 23.52 -3.93 -23.61
N THR A 202 23.92 -3.50 -22.41
CA THR A 202 25.24 -3.82 -21.87
C THR A 202 25.17 -5.25 -21.31
N GLY A 203 25.52 -6.21 -22.16
CA GLY A 203 25.68 -7.60 -21.78
C GLY A 203 26.81 -7.77 -20.77
N GLY A 204 26.45 -8.08 -19.53
CA GLY A 204 27.38 -8.49 -18.47
C GLY A 204 27.30 -10.00 -18.25
N GLY A 205 27.97 -10.77 -19.10
CA GLY A 205 28.24 -12.18 -18.85
C GLY A 205 29.40 -12.32 -17.87
N PHE A 206 29.11 -12.65 -16.61
CA PHE A 206 30.12 -13.03 -15.63
C PHE A 206 30.27 -14.56 -15.63
N ASN A 207 31.05 -15.06 -16.59
CA ASN A 207 31.68 -16.38 -16.49
C ASN A 207 32.91 -16.25 -15.60
N GLY A 208 33.08 -17.22 -14.70
CA GLY A 208 34.09 -17.20 -13.65
C GLY A 208 35.52 -17.24 -14.17
N LEU A 209 36.42 -16.68 -13.37
CA LEU A 209 37.73 -17.22 -12.99
C LEU A 209 38.31 -16.35 -11.85
N PRO A 210 39.05 -16.92 -10.89
CA PRO A 210 39.61 -16.21 -9.74
C PRO A 210 41.07 -15.82 -9.99
N PHE A 211 41.42 -14.53 -10.00
CA PHE A 211 42.83 -14.11 -9.98
C PHE A 211 43.06 -12.86 -9.12
N LEU A 212 43.86 -13.09 -8.07
CA LEU A 212 44.84 -12.24 -7.40
C LEU A 212 45.29 -10.94 -8.11
N GLY A 213 45.51 -9.89 -7.31
CA GLY A 213 46.46 -8.80 -7.56
C GLY A 213 45.80 -7.41 -7.73
N ALA A 214 45.81 -6.53 -6.72
CA ALA A 214 46.88 -5.59 -6.39
C ALA A 214 47.12 -4.48 -7.45
N LEU A 215 46.45 -3.32 -7.32
CA LEU A 215 47.02 -1.98 -7.00
C LEU A 215 45.97 -0.86 -7.24
N PRO A 216 46.08 0.30 -6.54
CA PRO A 216 45.12 1.39 -6.61
C PRO A 216 45.52 2.44 -7.66
N LEU A 217 44.54 3.03 -8.36
CA LEU A 217 44.78 4.21 -9.19
C LEU A 217 43.70 5.28 -8.95
N LEU A 218 44.13 6.30 -8.20
CA LEU A 218 43.57 7.65 -8.17
C LEU A 218 43.48 8.22 -9.59
N LEU A 219 42.33 8.81 -9.95
CA LEU A 219 42.24 10.09 -10.66
C LEU A 219 40.79 10.63 -10.60
N PRO A 220 40.58 11.93 -10.28
CA PRO A 220 39.27 12.56 -10.24
C PRO A 220 38.96 13.20 -11.59
N PHE A 221 37.78 12.92 -12.17
CA PHE A 221 37.25 13.72 -13.26
C PHE A 221 36.46 14.91 -12.69
N ILE A 222 37.14 16.05 -12.70
CA ILE A 222 36.55 17.39 -12.67
C ILE A 222 36.10 17.70 -14.10
N GLY A 223 34.82 17.99 -14.31
CA GLY A 223 34.28 18.54 -15.54
C GLY A 223 33.14 19.49 -15.21
N GLY A 224 33.31 20.77 -15.49
CA GLY A 224 32.32 21.82 -15.34
C GLY A 224 32.17 22.63 -16.64
N GLY A 225 31.03 23.34 -16.75
CA GLY A 225 30.68 24.32 -17.79
C GLY A 225 30.08 23.68 -19.05
N ASP A 226 28.97 24.10 -19.67
CA ASP A 226 28.22 25.37 -19.68
C ASP A 226 26.73 25.03 -19.98
N GLY A 227 25.70 25.61 -19.37
CA GLY A 227 25.24 26.98 -19.61
C GLY A 227 24.04 27.00 -20.58
N ASN A 228 22.79 26.84 -20.08
CA ASN A 228 21.62 27.44 -20.73
C ASN A 228 20.47 27.64 -19.72
N GLY A 229 19.92 28.86 -19.70
CA GLY A 229 18.99 29.33 -18.69
C GLY A 229 17.58 28.76 -18.84
N GLY A 230 16.94 28.55 -17.69
CA GLY A 230 15.53 28.21 -17.59
C GLY A 230 15.17 28.01 -16.12
N GLY A 231 14.70 29.08 -15.48
CA GLY A 231 14.34 29.09 -14.07
C GLY A 231 13.31 28.01 -13.75
N THR A 232 13.77 26.94 -13.10
CA THR A 232 12.93 26.05 -12.31
C THR A 232 13.60 25.94 -10.96
N GLN A 233 12.82 26.16 -9.90
CA GLN A 233 13.27 26.05 -8.53
C GLN A 233 13.57 24.57 -8.25
N ALA A 234 14.80 24.15 -8.52
CA ALA A 234 15.28 22.80 -8.28
C ALA A 234 15.29 22.55 -6.76
N VAL A 235 14.31 21.79 -6.29
CA VAL A 235 14.32 21.24 -4.94
C VAL A 235 15.49 20.25 -4.86
N PRO A 236 16.50 20.46 -4.00
CA PRO A 236 17.64 19.57 -3.94
C PRO A 236 17.21 18.19 -3.46
N GLU A 237 17.41 17.17 -4.30
CA GLU A 237 17.26 15.78 -3.87
C GLU A 237 18.27 15.47 -2.77
N PRO A 238 17.92 14.61 -1.79
CA PRO A 238 18.72 14.38 -0.58
C PRO A 238 20.18 13.95 -0.85
N ALA A 239 20.46 13.39 -2.03
CA ALA A 239 21.83 13.04 -2.43
C ALA A 239 22.73 14.27 -2.64
N THR A 240 22.19 15.39 -3.13
CA THR A 240 22.98 16.62 -3.39
C THR A 240 23.36 17.35 -2.11
N MET A 241 22.52 17.29 -1.07
CA MET A 241 22.84 17.82 0.27
C MET A 241 24.00 17.08 0.93
N VAL A 242 24.06 15.75 0.79
CA VAL A 242 25.15 14.93 1.37
C VAL A 242 26.48 15.23 0.69
N ALA A 243 26.48 15.38 -0.64
CA ALA A 243 27.69 15.72 -1.40
C ALA A 243 28.25 17.11 -1.00
N LEU A 244 27.37 18.10 -0.81
CA LEU A 244 27.77 19.45 -0.41
C LEU A 244 28.30 19.49 1.03
N GLY A 245 27.70 18.70 1.94
CA GLY A 245 28.16 18.56 3.33
C GLY A 245 29.56 17.96 3.45
N LEU A 246 29.87 16.90 2.68
CA LEU A 246 31.19 16.27 2.68
C LEU A 246 32.27 17.19 2.09
N GLY A 247 31.95 17.99 1.07
CA GLY A 247 32.88 18.96 0.48
C GLY A 247 33.31 20.08 1.45
N ALA A 248 32.38 20.58 2.26
CA ALA A 248 32.66 21.64 3.24
C ALA A 248 33.63 21.16 4.34
N VAL A 249 33.48 19.92 4.82
CA VAL A 249 34.36 19.35 5.85
C VAL A 249 35.79 19.16 5.32
N ALA A 250 35.95 18.73 4.06
CA ALA A 250 37.26 18.56 3.44
C ALA A 250 38.01 19.90 3.29
N LEU A 251 37.30 20.98 2.92
CA LEU A 251 37.89 22.32 2.79
C LEU A 251 38.30 22.92 4.14
N ILE A 252 37.50 22.74 5.19
CA ILE A 252 37.84 23.22 6.54
C ILE A 252 39.07 22.49 7.09
N ARG A 253 39.22 21.19 6.81
CA ARG A 253 40.37 20.40 7.25
C ARG A 253 41.66 20.81 6.52
N ARG A 254 41.57 21.18 5.23
CA ARG A 254 42.71 21.67 4.45
C ARG A 254 43.21 23.05 4.89
N ARG A 255 42.35 23.90 5.47
CA ARG A 255 42.76 25.23 5.99
C ARG A 255 43.46 25.18 7.36
N ARG A 256 43.47 24.02 8.04
CA ARG A 256 44.06 23.84 9.38
C ARG A 256 45.34 23.01 9.39
N ALA A 257 45.81 22.56 8.23
CA ALA A 257 47.12 21.97 8.02
C ALA A 257 47.98 22.96 7.22
#